data_AF-A0A1S3XFX3-F1
#
_entry.id   AF-A0A1S3XFX3-F1
#
_cell.length_a   1.000
_cell.length_b   1.000
_cell.length_c   1.000
_cell.angle_alpha   90.00
_cell.angle_beta   90.00
_cell.angle_gamma   90.00
#
_symmetry.space_group_name_H-M   'P 1'
#
loop_
_entity.id
_entity.type
_entity.pdbx_description
1 polymer ?
#
loop_
_entity_poly.entity_id
_entity_poly.type
_entity_poly.pdbx_seq_one_letter_code
_entity_poly.pdbx_strand_id
1 'polypeptide(L)'
;MEYLSRSLRGLTEIADFHYHPKCSKLAITHLCFADNLLLVARGDITSMITLHHCFTQFSEALGLKANLGKNSVYFGGIARADRERIQHELGFSSGELPFKYFGASLSTKKLSLLQWQPLIEKIVAKISSGTVKNLSYAGRTQFVQIMLFGVQA
;
A
#
# COMPACT_ATOMS: atom_id res chain seq x y z
N MET A 1 -16.78 0.62 -1.28
CA MET A 1 -15.62 0.04 -0.58
C MET A 1 -15.96 -0.60 0.76
N GLU A 2 -16.94 -0.09 1.53
CA GLU A 2 -17.37 -0.75 2.78
C GLU A 2 -17.79 -2.21 2.60
N TYR A 3 -18.46 -2.56 1.49
CA TYR A 3 -18.80 -3.94 1.16
C TYR A 3 -17.56 -4.84 1.03
N LEU A 4 -16.51 -4.38 0.33
CA LEU A 4 -15.23 -5.09 0.27
C LEU A 4 -14.63 -5.28 1.65
N SER A 5 -14.62 -4.23 2.48
CA SER A 5 -14.09 -4.29 3.84
C SER A 5 -14.84 -5.30 4.71
N ARG A 6 -16.17 -5.42 4.54
CA ARG A 6 -16.99 -6.43 5.21
C ARG A 6 -16.68 -7.84 4.72
N SER A 7 -16.59 -8.05 3.41
CA SER A 7 -16.25 -9.36 2.82
C SER A 7 -14.85 -9.83 3.25
N LEU A 8 -13.86 -8.93 3.22
CA LEU A 8 -12.50 -9.21 3.68
C LEU A 8 -12.43 -9.44 5.19
N ARG A 9 -13.33 -8.86 6.00
CA ARG A 9 -13.43 -9.18 7.42
C ARG A 9 -13.98 -10.60 7.63
N GLY A 10 -14.95 -11.01 6.83
CA GLY A 10 -15.43 -12.40 6.84
C GLY A 10 -14.34 -13.43 6.56
N LEU A 11 -13.35 -13.09 5.70
CA LEU A 11 -12.19 -13.95 5.48
C LEU A 11 -11.36 -14.20 6.74
N THR A 12 -11.33 -13.23 7.67
CA THR A 12 -10.51 -13.34 8.88
C THR A 12 -11.07 -14.33 9.90
N GLU A 13 -12.32 -14.76 9.70
CA GLU A 13 -12.98 -15.79 10.50
C GLU A 13 -12.70 -17.20 9.97
N ILE A 14 -12.14 -17.31 8.75
CA ILE A 14 -11.75 -18.58 8.15
C ILE A 14 -10.42 -19.04 8.77
N ALA A 15 -10.41 -20.25 9.35
CA ALA A 15 -9.24 -20.80 10.05
C ALA A 15 -7.97 -20.88 9.19
N ASP A 16 -8.13 -21.02 7.88
CA ASP A 16 -7.03 -21.16 6.93
C ASP A 16 -6.42 -19.83 6.47
N PHE A 17 -7.08 -18.69 6.74
CA PHE A 17 -6.57 -17.37 6.37
C PHE A 17 -5.63 -16.82 7.44
N HIS A 18 -4.43 -16.44 7.03
CA HIS A 18 -3.42 -15.87 7.91
C HIS A 18 -3.03 -14.46 7.50
N TYR A 19 -2.96 -13.57 8.48
CA TYR A 19 -2.46 -12.21 8.29
C TYR A 19 -0.97 -12.20 7.95
N HIS A 20 -0.56 -11.19 7.19
CA HIS A 20 0.86 -10.89 7.05
C HIS A 20 1.48 -10.64 8.44
N PRO A 21 2.69 -11.15 8.73
CA PRO A 21 3.28 -11.10 10.07
C PRO A 21 3.38 -9.69 10.68
N LYS A 22 3.57 -8.66 9.84
CA LYS A 22 3.62 -7.25 10.28
C LYS A 22 2.24 -6.59 10.44
N CYS A 23 1.18 -7.22 9.95
CA CYS A 23 -0.18 -6.68 9.88
C CYS A 23 -1.14 -7.37 10.86
N SER A 24 -0.74 -8.50 11.45
CA SER A 24 -1.57 -9.29 12.35
C SER A 24 -2.04 -8.50 13.58
N LYS A 25 -1.15 -7.72 14.21
CA LYS A 25 -1.46 -6.93 15.41
C LYS A 25 -2.58 -5.90 15.20
N LEU A 26 -2.69 -5.38 13.98
CA LEU A 26 -3.67 -4.36 13.60
C LEU A 26 -4.81 -4.94 12.76
N ALA A 27 -4.84 -6.27 12.57
CA ALA A 27 -5.81 -6.96 11.71
C ALA A 27 -5.94 -6.34 10.31
N ILE A 28 -4.83 -5.85 9.74
CA ILE A 28 -4.85 -5.18 8.43
C ILE A 28 -4.90 -6.24 7.32
N THR A 29 -5.99 -6.26 6.56
CA THR A 29 -6.16 -7.07 5.34
C THR A 29 -6.06 -6.25 4.06
N HIS A 30 -6.36 -4.96 4.13
CA HIS A 30 -6.38 -4.08 2.97
C HIS A 30 -6.10 -2.63 3.34
N LEU A 31 -5.63 -1.87 2.37
CA LEU A 31 -5.56 -0.42 2.38
C LEU A 31 -6.28 0.06 1.12
N CYS A 32 -7.29 0.89 1.29
CA CYS A 32 -8.09 1.42 0.20
C CYS A 32 -8.05 2.95 0.25
N PHE A 33 -7.65 3.58 -0.84
CA PHE A 33 -7.77 5.02 -1.00
C PHE A 33 -8.13 5.35 -2.44
N ALA A 34 -9.22 6.11 -2.63
CA ALA A 34 -9.80 6.37 -3.95
C ALA A 34 -9.88 5.08 -4.79
N ASP A 35 -9.18 5.04 -5.94
CA ASP A 35 -9.20 3.92 -6.88
C ASP A 35 -8.06 2.91 -6.69
N ASN A 36 -7.14 3.13 -5.73
CA ASN A 36 -6.06 2.17 -5.49
C ASN A 36 -6.37 1.32 -4.27
N LEU A 37 -6.28 0.01 -4.47
CA LEU A 37 -6.49 -1.00 -3.47
C LEU A 37 -5.20 -1.80 -3.30
N LEU A 38 -4.72 -1.89 -2.07
CA LEU A 38 -3.65 -2.79 -1.67
C LEU A 38 -4.25 -3.86 -0.77
N LEU A 39 -4.11 -5.12 -1.16
CA LEU A 39 -4.52 -6.26 -0.35
C LEU A 39 -3.29 -6.94 0.26
N VAL A 40 -3.40 -7.39 1.50
CA VAL A 40 -2.28 -7.90 2.29
C VAL A 40 -2.70 -9.16 3.05
N ALA A 41 -1.94 -10.24 2.87
CA ALA A 41 -2.04 -11.43 3.71
C ALA A 41 -0.68 -12.14 3.81
N ARG A 42 -0.65 -13.26 4.52
CA ARG A 42 0.54 -14.10 4.62
C ARG A 42 0.87 -14.71 3.26
N GLY A 43 2.16 -14.93 3.05
CA GLY A 43 2.75 -15.47 1.82
C GLY A 43 2.58 -16.97 1.62
N ASP A 44 1.49 -17.56 2.10
CA ASP A 44 1.12 -18.94 1.83
C ASP A 44 0.05 -19.02 0.75
N ILE A 45 0.02 -20.15 0.04
CA ILE A 45 -0.89 -20.38 -1.08
C ILE A 45 -2.36 -20.25 -0.64
N THR A 46 -2.70 -20.82 0.51
CA THR A 46 -4.09 -20.85 1.01
C THR A 46 -4.63 -19.45 1.28
N SER A 47 -3.88 -18.62 2.02
CA SER A 47 -4.26 -17.24 2.32
C SER A 47 -4.36 -16.37 1.07
N MET A 48 -3.45 -16.56 0.10
CA MET A 48 -3.45 -15.80 -1.15
C MET A 48 -4.62 -16.17 -2.06
N ILE A 49 -4.91 -17.46 -2.23
CA ILE A 49 -6.06 -17.93 -3.02
C ILE A 49 -7.37 -17.44 -2.37
N THR A 50 -7.49 -17.59 -1.05
CA THR A 50 -8.71 -17.21 -0.32
C THR A 50 -8.99 -15.71 -0.45
N LEU A 51 -7.95 -14.88 -0.31
CA LEU A 51 -8.03 -13.43 -0.49
C LEU A 51 -8.40 -13.07 -1.94
N HIS A 52 -7.77 -13.72 -2.91
CA HIS A 52 -8.05 -13.48 -4.33
C HIS A 52 -9.47 -13.88 -4.73
N HIS A 53 -9.96 -15.00 -4.20
CA HIS A 53 -11.32 -15.47 -4.43
C HIS A 53 -12.35 -14.47 -3.91
N CYS A 54 -12.19 -13.97 -2.68
CA CYS A 54 -13.07 -12.93 -2.13
C CYS A 54 -13.03 -11.64 -2.95
N PHE A 55 -11.85 -11.23 -3.40
CA PHE A 55 -11.71 -10.06 -4.27
C PHE A 55 -12.42 -10.27 -5.61
N THR A 56 -12.31 -11.46 -6.19
CA THR A 56 -12.98 -11.82 -7.46
C THR A 56 -14.50 -11.79 -7.30
N GLN A 57 -15.03 -12.42 -6.25
CA GLN A 57 -16.47 -12.38 -5.93
C GLN A 57 -16.99 -10.95 -5.75
N PHE A 58 -16.22 -10.11 -5.05
CA PHE A 58 -16.54 -8.69 -4.90
C PHE A 58 -16.54 -7.96 -6.26
N SER A 59 -15.53 -8.23 -7.09
CA SER A 59 -15.38 -7.63 -8.42
C SER A 59 -16.57 -8.00 -9.32
N GLU A 60 -16.94 -9.29 -9.34
CA GLU A 60 -18.08 -9.81 -10.10
C GLU A 60 -19.41 -9.22 -9.61
N ALA A 61 -19.63 -9.16 -8.29
CA ALA A 61 -20.85 -8.61 -7.71
C ALA A 61 -21.07 -7.13 -8.06
N LEU A 62 -20.00 -6.36 -8.23
CA LEU A 62 -20.05 -4.95 -8.61
C LEU A 62 -19.90 -4.72 -10.12
N GLY A 63 -19.75 -5.78 -10.93
CA GLY A 63 -19.46 -5.66 -12.36
C GLY A 63 -18.13 -4.95 -12.65
N LEU A 64 -17.23 -4.89 -11.65
CA LEU A 64 -15.89 -4.33 -11.80
C LEU A 64 -15.00 -5.39 -12.45
N LYS A 65 -14.16 -4.97 -13.40
CA LYS A 65 -13.15 -5.86 -13.99
C LYS A 65 -11.78 -5.45 -13.48
N ALA A 66 -11.15 -6.33 -12.72
CA ALA A 66 -9.75 -6.17 -12.32
C ALA A 66 -8.88 -6.04 -13.58
N ASN A 67 -8.09 -4.97 -13.64
CA ASN A 67 -7.17 -4.77 -14.75
C ASN A 67 -5.88 -5.57 -14.48
N LEU A 68 -5.78 -6.75 -15.07
CA LEU A 68 -4.63 -7.65 -14.93
C LEU A 68 -3.29 -6.99 -15.29
N GLY A 69 -3.28 -6.00 -16.20
CA GLY A 69 -2.07 -5.27 -16.59
C GLY A 69 -1.65 -4.16 -15.62
N LYS A 70 -2.54 -3.73 -14.72
CA LYS A 70 -2.24 -2.76 -13.66
C LYS A 70 -2.03 -3.41 -12.31
N ASN A 71 -2.60 -4.59 -12.10
CA ASN A 71 -2.48 -5.32 -10.85
C ASN A 71 -1.16 -6.09 -10.82
N SER A 72 -0.47 -6.06 -9.69
CA SER A 72 0.78 -6.78 -9.50
C SER A 72 0.83 -7.38 -8.11
N VAL A 73 1.45 -8.55 -8.02
CA VAL A 73 1.68 -9.23 -6.74
C VAL A 73 3.12 -8.97 -6.29
N TYR A 74 3.29 -8.63 -5.01
CA TYR A 74 4.60 -8.30 -4.43
C TYR A 74 4.90 -9.28 -3.29
N PHE A 75 6.07 -9.90 -3.33
CA PHE A 75 6.45 -10.95 -2.38
C PHE A 75 7.63 -10.54 -1.51
N GLY A 76 7.53 -10.72 -0.19
CA GLY A 76 8.62 -10.50 0.75
C GLY A 76 8.88 -11.73 1.62
N GLY A 77 10.10 -12.27 1.61
CA GLY A 77 10.51 -13.34 2.54
C GLY A 77 9.88 -14.72 2.27
N ILE A 78 9.55 -15.03 1.02
CA ILE A 78 8.92 -16.30 0.59
C ILE A 78 9.87 -17.04 -0.36
N ALA A 79 9.90 -18.38 -0.31
CA ALA A 79 10.70 -19.20 -1.21
C ALA A 79 10.26 -19.03 -2.67
N ARG A 80 11.21 -19.20 -3.61
CA ARG A 80 10.95 -19.00 -5.05
C ARG A 80 9.87 -19.96 -5.57
N ALA A 81 9.90 -21.22 -5.16
CA ALA A 81 8.91 -22.21 -5.56
C ALA A 81 7.48 -21.80 -5.16
N ASP A 82 7.28 -21.29 -3.94
CA ASP A 82 5.96 -20.85 -3.49
C ASP A 82 5.51 -19.58 -4.22
N ARG A 83 6.43 -18.66 -4.52
CA ARG A 83 6.13 -17.46 -5.33
C ARG A 83 5.61 -17.83 -6.71
N GLU A 84 6.29 -18.75 -7.40
CA GLU A 84 5.90 -19.21 -8.73
C GLU A 84 4.53 -19.90 -8.71
N ARG A 85 4.26 -20.72 -7.69
CA ARG A 85 2.93 -21.34 -7.48
C ARG A 85 1.85 -20.29 -7.25
N ILE A 86 2.06 -19.34 -6.34
CA ILE A 86 1.09 -18.28 -6.05
C ILE A 86 0.85 -17.41 -7.29
N GLN A 87 1.91 -17.08 -8.03
CA GLN A 87 1.80 -16.27 -9.25
C GLN A 87 1.01 -17.00 -10.34
N HIS A 88 1.22 -18.30 -10.51
CA HIS A 88 0.46 -19.12 -11.45
C HIS A 88 -1.04 -19.15 -11.10
N GLU A 89 -1.38 -19.32 -9.83
CA GLU A 89 -2.78 -19.36 -9.36
C GLU A 89 -3.49 -18.00 -9.47
N LEU A 90 -2.78 -16.90 -9.18
CA LEU A 90 -3.35 -15.55 -9.20
C LEU A 90 -3.47 -14.95 -10.62
N GLY A 91 -2.60 -15.37 -11.55
CA GLY A 91 -2.54 -14.80 -12.89
C GLY A 91 -2.05 -13.33 -12.97
N PHE A 92 -1.52 -12.77 -11.88
CA PHE A 92 -0.94 -11.42 -11.86
C PHE A 92 0.55 -11.43 -12.22
N SER A 93 1.04 -10.31 -12.76
CA SER A 93 2.48 -10.10 -12.90
C SER A 93 3.13 -9.90 -11.53
N SER A 94 4.31 -10.51 -11.33
CA SER A 94 5.13 -10.24 -10.15
C SER A 94 5.75 -8.84 -10.26
N GLY A 95 5.49 -7.98 -9.28
CA GLY A 95 6.16 -6.69 -9.14
C GLY A 95 7.40 -6.79 -8.25
N GLU A 96 8.32 -5.84 -8.41
CA GLU A 96 9.50 -5.73 -7.57
C GLU A 96 9.31 -4.73 -6.42
N LEU A 97 9.92 -5.04 -5.27
CA LEU A 97 9.95 -4.17 -4.11
C LEU A 97 11.28 -3.38 -4.09
N PRO A 98 11.28 -2.09 -3.71
CA PRO A 98 10.14 -1.30 -3.26
C PRO A 98 9.30 -0.74 -4.42
N PHE A 99 7.99 -0.58 -4.22
CA PHE A 99 7.09 0.06 -5.19
C PHE A 99 6.43 1.31 -4.58
N LYS A 100 5.91 2.20 -5.42
CA LYS A 100 5.23 3.42 -4.97
C LYS A 100 3.73 3.18 -4.81
N TYR A 101 3.20 3.53 -3.64
CA TYR A 101 1.77 3.58 -3.36
C TYR A 101 1.45 4.98 -2.83
N PHE A 102 0.66 5.75 -3.58
CA PHE A 102 0.38 7.17 -3.32
C PHE A 102 1.60 8.07 -3.09
N GLY A 103 2.68 7.80 -3.83
CA GLY A 103 3.90 8.59 -3.75
C GLY A 103 4.80 8.24 -2.55
N ALA A 104 4.35 7.38 -1.64
CA ALA A 104 5.19 6.76 -0.63
C ALA A 104 5.77 5.44 -1.17
N SER A 105 7.06 5.21 -0.95
CA SER A 105 7.70 3.95 -1.30
C SER A 105 7.38 2.90 -0.25
N LEU A 106 6.65 1.85 -0.63
CA LEU A 106 6.45 0.67 0.19
C LEU A 106 7.65 -0.27 0.04
N SER A 107 8.35 -0.48 1.15
CA SER A 107 9.54 -1.33 1.23
C SER A 107 9.39 -2.35 2.35
N THR A 108 10.03 -3.51 2.20
CA THR A 108 10.13 -4.53 3.26
C THR A 108 11.07 -4.11 4.39
N LYS A 109 12.00 -3.18 4.08
CA LYS A 109 12.99 -2.61 5.01
C LYS A 109 12.59 -1.18 5.38
N LYS A 110 13.11 -0.68 6.51
CA LYS A 110 13.00 0.74 6.86
C LYS A 110 13.55 1.56 5.70
N LEU A 111 12.77 2.55 5.25
CA LEU A 111 13.16 3.41 4.12
C LEU A 111 14.50 4.08 4.45
N SER A 112 15.47 3.95 3.56
CA SER A 112 16.76 4.62 3.72
C SER A 112 16.62 6.12 3.51
N LEU A 113 17.57 6.90 4.04
CA LEU A 113 17.58 8.36 3.88
C LEU A 113 17.50 8.77 2.39
N LEU A 114 18.18 8.01 1.52
CA LEU A 114 18.15 8.20 0.07
C LEU A 114 16.75 8.01 -0.54
N GLN A 115 15.95 7.10 0.01
CA GLN A 115 14.57 6.89 -0.45
C GLN A 115 13.62 8.00 0.02
N TRP A 116 13.95 8.68 1.12
CA TRP A 116 13.23 9.86 1.60
C TRP A 116 13.61 11.15 0.86
N GLN A 117 14.76 11.17 0.20
CA GLN A 117 15.32 12.35 -0.46
C GLN A 117 14.35 13.05 -1.43
N PRO A 118 13.58 12.34 -2.28
CA PRO A 118 12.59 12.99 -3.14
C PRO A 118 11.47 13.72 -2.38
N LEU A 119 11.11 13.22 -1.19
CA LEU A 119 10.12 13.89 -0.33
C LEU A 119 10.74 15.12 0.32
N ILE A 120 11.97 14.99 0.83
CA ILE A 120 12.74 16.09 1.43
C ILE A 120 12.89 17.22 0.42
N GLU A 121 13.30 16.90 -0.82
CA GLU A 121 13.43 17.88 -1.90
C GLU A 121 12.11 18.60 -2.21
N LYS A 122 10.99 17.88 -2.24
CA LYS A 122 9.66 18.50 -2.42
C LYS A 122 9.29 19.44 -1.28
N ILE A 123 9.58 19.07 -0.04
CA ILE A 123 9.33 19.91 1.15
C ILE A 123 10.21 21.18 1.07
N VAL A 124 11.51 21.01 0.82
CA VAL A 124 12.47 22.12 0.69
C VAL A 124 12.10 23.05 -0.45
N ALA A 125 11.72 22.52 -1.62
CA ALA A 125 11.28 23.31 -2.76
C ALA A 125 10.02 24.12 -2.44
N LYS A 126 9.08 23.56 -1.68
CA LYS A 126 7.85 24.26 -1.28
C LYS A 126 8.12 25.36 -0.26
N ILE A 127 8.99 25.12 0.72
CA ILE A 127 9.43 26.13 1.70
C ILE A 127 10.25 27.24 1.03
N SER A 128 11.04 26.90 0.01
CA SER A 128 11.89 27.86 -0.71
C SER A 128 11.19 28.56 -1.88
N SER A 129 9.88 28.33 -2.05
CA SER A 129 9.11 28.88 -3.16
C SER A 129 9.01 30.42 -3.08
N GLY A 130 8.92 31.08 -4.23
CA GLY A 130 8.86 32.55 -4.31
C GLY A 130 7.72 33.16 -3.49
N THR A 131 6.61 32.44 -3.35
CA THR A 131 5.46 32.83 -2.52
C THR A 131 5.84 32.96 -1.04
N VAL A 132 6.68 32.06 -0.52
CA VAL A 132 7.14 32.09 0.87
C VAL A 132 8.18 33.20 1.09
N LYS A 133 8.97 33.53 0.07
CA LYS A 133 9.96 34.63 0.14
C LYS A 133 9.30 36.00 0.33
N ASN A 134 8.07 36.16 -0.15
CA ASN A 134 7.28 37.39 0.00
C ASN A 134 6.55 37.49 1.36
N LEU A 135 6.64 36.47 2.22
CA LEU A 135 6.05 36.52 3.56
C LEU A 135 6.95 37.29 4.53
N SER A 136 6.32 37.89 5.55
CA SER A 136 7.01 38.42 6.72
C SER A 136 7.79 37.32 7.45
N TYR A 137 8.76 37.70 8.29
CA TYR A 137 9.52 36.73 9.07
C TYR A 137 8.61 35.79 9.89
N ALA A 138 7.62 36.36 10.58
CA ALA A 138 6.62 35.58 11.33
C ALA A 138 5.82 34.62 10.42
N GLY A 139 5.41 35.09 9.24
CA GLY A 139 4.70 34.26 8.25
C GLY A 139 5.55 33.10 7.73
N ARG A 140 6.86 33.30 7.52
CA ARG A 140 7.78 32.23 7.12
C ARG A 140 7.95 31.18 8.22
N THR A 141 8.12 31.61 9.47
CA THR A 141 8.23 30.69 10.62
C THR A 141 6.96 29.85 10.77
N GLN A 142 5.79 30.48 10.70
CA GLN A 142 4.52 29.78 10.79
C GLN A 142 4.29 28.82 9.62
N PHE A 143 4.68 29.22 8.40
CA PHE A 143 4.59 28.36 7.22
C PHE A 143 5.48 27.11 7.34
N VAL A 144 6.73 27.27 7.77
CA VAL A 144 7.65 26.13 8.02
C VAL A 144 7.07 25.22 9.09
N GLN A 145 6.56 25.78 10.18
CA GLN A 145 5.93 25.03 11.25
C GLN A 145 4.74 24.20 10.74
N ILE A 146 3.81 24.80 10.00
CA ILE A 146 2.65 24.10 9.41
C ILE A 146 3.11 22.98 8.46
N MET A 147 4.10 23.24 7.62
CA MET A 147 4.63 22.25 6.69
C MET A 147 5.27 21.06 7.41
N LEU A 148 6.05 21.30 8.47
CA LEU A 148 6.68 20.23 9.24
C LEU A 148 5.66 19.42 10.04
N PHE A 149 4.70 20.09 10.69
CA PHE A 149 3.60 19.40 11.38
C PHE A 149 2.74 18.57 10.42
N GLY A 150 2.47 19.08 9.22
CA GLY A 150 1.70 18.36 8.20
C GLY A 150 2.40 17.10 7.65
N VAL A 151 3.71 16.93 7.88
CA VAL A 151 4.46 15.72 7.49
C VAL A 151 4.54 14.69 8.63
N GLN A 152 4.34 15.11 9.89
CA GLN A 152 4.35 14.22 11.06
C GLN A 152 3.00 13.56 11.36
N ALA A 153 1.90 14.10 10.82
CA ALA A 153 0.54 13.56 10.97
C ALA A 153 0.24 12.47 9.94
#